data_AF-A0AB34ZG32-F1
#
_entry.id   AF-A0AB34ZG32-F1
#
_cell.length_a   1.000
_cell.length_b   1.000
_cell.length_c   1.000
_cell.angle_alpha   90.00
_cell.angle_beta   90.00
_cell.angle_gamma   90.00
#
_symmetry.space_group_name_H-M   'P 1'
#
loop_
_entity.id
_entity.type
_entity.pdbx_description
1 polymer ?
#
loop_
_entity_poly.entity_id
_entity_poly.type
_entity_poly.pdbx_seq_one_letter_code
_entity_poly.pdbx_strand_id
1 'polypeptide(L)'
;MSRLTDQELRATLYFAVGVSSESGYAAYRLEVAGDNLRTPLLEPADNSGYTIGTIQTDLGQHYQPNMPNGENVPRDLVNAYQQWAHGQQQDLVLSQQQIDQTIADLGRNGRAIRVDAGRPLDAEVKSRLDTFLSSNEGISWVHQRDVAQIDKLMDRAIAPLQRSELYQNASLDDQVKLATMVGKAYNQNETRTTPMPAALRQTSTIRSRM
;
A
#
# COMPACT_ATOMS: atom_id res chain seq x y z
N MET A 1 -22.35 -2.05 25.67
CA MET A 1 -22.28 -1.21 24.45
C MET A 1 -21.86 -2.10 23.30
N SER A 2 -22.45 -1.92 22.12
CA SER A 2 -22.09 -2.69 20.93
C SER A 2 -20.75 -2.18 20.36
N ARG A 3 -19.92 -3.09 19.87
CA ARG A 3 -18.60 -2.79 19.30
C ARG A 3 -18.44 -3.57 18.01
N LEU A 4 -17.86 -2.94 16.99
CA LEU A 4 -17.49 -3.63 15.77
C LEU A 4 -16.47 -4.74 16.07
N THR A 5 -16.71 -5.90 15.48
CA THR A 5 -15.75 -7.00 15.45
C THR A 5 -14.54 -6.62 14.59
N ASP A 6 -13.41 -7.30 14.81
CA ASP A 6 -12.23 -7.08 13.98
C ASP A 6 -12.49 -7.44 12.50
N GLN A 7 -13.39 -8.39 12.22
CA GLN A 7 -13.77 -8.73 10.86
C GLN A 7 -14.57 -7.61 10.17
N GLU A 8 -15.51 -7.00 10.89
CA GLU A 8 -16.24 -5.82 10.39
C GLU A 8 -15.31 -4.63 10.18
N LEU A 9 -14.31 -4.43 11.04
CA LEU A 9 -13.30 -3.39 10.87
C LEU A 9 -12.39 -3.64 9.67
N ARG A 10 -11.93 -4.87 9.47
CA ARG A 10 -11.15 -5.26 8.29
C ARG A 10 -11.93 -5.01 7.00
N ALA A 11 -13.20 -5.43 6.95
CA ALA A 11 -14.08 -5.17 5.82
C ALA A 11 -14.28 -3.66 5.61
N THR A 12 -14.54 -2.92 6.68
CA THR A 12 -14.66 -1.45 6.64
C THR A 12 -13.42 -0.81 6.03
N LEU A 13 -12.22 -1.19 6.48
CA LEU A 13 -10.97 -0.64 5.96
C LEU A 13 -10.75 -1.04 4.50
N TYR A 14 -10.98 -2.31 4.14
CA TYR A 14 -10.84 -2.77 2.76
C TYR A 14 -11.71 -1.97 1.79
N PHE A 15 -12.99 -1.78 2.12
CA PHE A 15 -13.92 -1.07 1.25
C PHE A 15 -13.80 0.45 1.34
N ALA A 16 -13.71 1.02 2.55
CA ALA A 16 -13.72 2.46 2.73
C ALA A 16 -12.35 3.10 2.45
N VAL A 17 -11.26 2.46 2.88
CA VAL A 17 -9.90 2.97 2.61
C VAL A 17 -9.41 2.48 1.25
N GLY A 18 -9.61 1.21 0.90
CA GLY A 18 -9.12 0.69 -0.38
C GLY A 18 -10.04 1.03 -1.56
N VAL A 19 -11.14 0.28 -1.67
CA VAL A 19 -12.02 0.30 -2.86
C VAL A 19 -12.58 1.69 -3.15
N SER A 20 -13.05 2.40 -2.13
CA SER A 20 -13.78 3.67 -2.31
C SER A 20 -12.90 4.91 -2.43
N SER A 21 -11.63 4.85 -2.02
CA SER A 21 -10.75 6.02 -2.10
C SER A 21 -9.48 5.88 -2.92
N GLU A 22 -8.91 4.68 -3.05
CA GLU A 22 -7.56 4.53 -3.58
C GLU A 22 -7.54 3.82 -4.94
N SER A 23 -8.31 2.74 -5.15
CA SER A 23 -8.02 1.85 -6.28
C SER A 23 -8.96 1.85 -7.48
N GLY A 24 -10.23 2.25 -7.38
CA GLY A 24 -11.19 1.95 -8.46
C GLY A 24 -11.04 0.50 -8.97
N TYR A 25 -11.04 0.28 -10.29
CA TYR A 25 -10.79 -1.04 -10.93
C TYR A 25 -9.31 -1.33 -11.27
N ALA A 26 -8.35 -0.48 -10.88
CA ALA A 26 -6.94 -0.58 -11.31
C ALA A 26 -6.03 -1.41 -10.39
N ALA A 27 -6.58 -2.09 -9.38
CA ALA A 27 -5.83 -2.79 -8.34
C ALA A 27 -4.78 -3.80 -8.86
N TYR A 28 -4.97 -4.35 -10.06
CA TYR A 28 -4.13 -5.37 -10.68
C TYR A 28 -3.22 -4.83 -11.78
N ARG A 29 -2.81 -3.57 -11.69
CA ARG A 29 -1.87 -2.92 -12.61
C ARG A 29 -0.85 -2.11 -11.84
N LEU A 30 0.34 -2.00 -12.42
CA LEU A 30 1.35 -1.05 -11.95
C LEU A 30 1.02 0.35 -12.47
N GLU A 31 0.82 1.27 -11.54
CA GLU A 31 0.58 2.68 -11.81
C GLU A 31 1.55 3.55 -11.00
N VAL A 32 1.72 4.81 -11.38
CA VAL A 32 2.43 5.79 -10.54
C VAL A 32 1.39 6.78 -10.04
N ALA A 33 1.28 6.92 -8.72
CA ALA A 33 0.22 7.74 -8.14
C ALA A 33 0.39 9.21 -8.53
N GLY A 34 -0.67 9.79 -9.12
CA GLY A 34 -0.69 11.17 -9.58
C GLY A 34 0.13 11.45 -10.83
N ASP A 35 0.48 10.41 -11.61
CA ASP A 35 1.25 10.55 -12.85
C ASP A 35 0.47 11.28 -13.96
N ASN A 36 1.20 12.05 -14.78
CA ASN A 36 0.65 12.72 -15.95
C ASN A 36 0.74 11.80 -17.17
N LEU A 37 -0.29 10.98 -17.37
CA LEU A 37 -0.37 10.01 -18.48
C LEU A 37 -0.36 10.62 -19.90
N ARG A 38 -0.28 11.95 -20.04
CA ARG A 38 -0.16 12.63 -21.34
C ARG A 38 1.29 12.70 -21.84
N THR A 39 2.27 12.36 -21.02
CA THR A 39 3.68 12.35 -21.42
C THR A 39 4.25 10.92 -21.35
N PRO A 40 5.29 10.60 -22.12
CA PRO A 40 5.95 9.30 -22.05
C PRO A 40 6.87 9.15 -20.83
N LEU A 41 7.04 10.22 -20.04
CA LEU A 41 7.84 10.25 -18.82
C LEU A 41 6.91 10.19 -17.61
N LEU A 42 7.42 9.61 -16.53
CA LEU A 42 6.75 9.64 -15.24
C LEU A 42 6.88 11.03 -14.62
N GLU A 43 5.74 11.64 -14.31
CA GLU A 43 5.59 12.92 -13.64
C GLU A 43 4.79 12.73 -12.33
N PRO A 44 5.41 12.13 -11.28
CA PRO A 44 4.71 11.88 -10.02
C PRO A 44 4.34 13.19 -9.32
N ALA A 45 3.09 13.30 -8.87
CA ALA A 45 2.57 14.48 -8.17
C ALA A 45 3.30 14.76 -6.84
N ASP A 46 3.63 13.71 -6.09
CA ASP A 46 4.25 13.79 -4.76
C ASP A 46 5.51 12.91 -4.66
N ASN A 47 5.76 12.28 -3.52
CA ASN A 47 6.87 11.34 -3.35
C ASN A 47 6.50 9.90 -3.70
N SER A 48 5.35 9.67 -4.34
CA SER A 48 4.89 8.33 -4.65
C SER A 48 5.66 7.69 -5.80
N GLY A 49 5.95 6.41 -5.67
CA GLY A 49 6.57 5.58 -6.71
C GLY A 49 5.53 4.80 -7.51
N TYR A 50 5.96 3.66 -8.08
CA TYR A 50 5.02 2.66 -8.58
C TYR A 50 4.17 2.11 -7.43
N THR A 51 2.87 1.96 -7.65
CA THR A 51 1.89 1.49 -6.69
C THR A 51 1.07 0.32 -7.26
N ILE A 52 0.51 -0.50 -6.37
CA ILE A 52 -0.35 -1.63 -6.73
C ILE A 52 -1.34 -1.98 -5.61
N GLY A 53 -2.47 -2.60 -5.95
CA GLY A 53 -3.42 -3.16 -4.99
C GLY A 53 -4.57 -2.25 -4.61
N THR A 54 -5.57 -2.83 -3.93
CA THR A 54 -6.78 -2.12 -3.51
C THR A 54 -6.50 -1.14 -2.38
N ILE A 55 -5.66 -1.51 -1.41
CA ILE A 55 -5.23 -0.63 -0.32
C ILE A 55 -4.04 0.25 -0.75
N GLN A 56 -3.59 0.11 -2.01
CA GLN A 56 -2.44 0.76 -2.63
C GLN A 56 -1.16 0.64 -1.80
N THR A 57 -0.30 -0.30 -2.18
CA THR A 57 1.08 -0.38 -1.71
C THR A 57 1.97 0.43 -2.62
N ASP A 58 2.59 1.50 -2.10
CA ASP A 58 3.67 2.23 -2.78
C ASP A 58 4.99 1.46 -2.68
N LEU A 59 5.41 0.87 -3.80
CA LEU A 59 6.59 0.02 -3.87
C LEU A 59 7.87 0.77 -3.46
N GLY A 60 7.97 2.06 -3.77
CA GLY A 60 9.15 2.88 -3.42
C GLY A 60 9.20 3.26 -1.95
N GLN A 61 8.05 3.35 -1.26
CA GLN A 61 7.99 3.55 0.19
C GLN A 61 8.22 2.25 0.97
N HIS A 62 7.86 1.11 0.37
CA HIS A 62 8.11 -0.22 0.89
C HIS A 62 9.38 -0.87 0.29
N TYR A 63 10.36 -0.05 -0.07
CA TYR A 63 11.68 -0.46 -0.55
C TYR A 63 12.79 -0.05 0.43
N GLN A 64 13.17 -0.97 1.30
CA GLN A 64 14.15 -0.77 2.36
C GLN A 64 15.19 -1.91 2.37
N PRO A 65 15.86 -2.18 1.23
CA PRO A 65 16.71 -3.37 1.05
C PRO A 65 17.92 -3.41 1.99
N ASN A 66 18.32 -2.27 2.54
CA ASN A 66 19.48 -2.12 3.42
C ASN A 66 19.11 -2.06 4.91
N MET A 67 17.82 -2.15 5.26
CA MET A 67 17.36 -2.12 6.64
C MET A 67 17.16 -3.56 7.14
N PRO A 68 17.71 -3.93 8.32
CA PRO A 68 17.39 -5.21 8.94
C PRO A 68 15.87 -5.33 9.17
N ASN A 69 15.25 -6.39 8.63
CA ASN A 69 13.79 -6.59 8.62
C ASN A 69 13.01 -5.49 7.88
N GLY A 70 13.67 -4.73 7.00
CA GLY A 70 13.02 -3.77 6.11
C GLY A 70 12.18 -4.46 5.04
N GLU A 71 11.10 -3.80 4.61
CA GLU A 71 10.29 -4.29 3.50
C GLU A 71 11.06 -4.21 2.17
N ASN A 72 10.84 -5.18 1.28
CA ASN A 72 11.41 -5.16 -0.07
C ASN A 72 10.38 -5.63 -1.10
N VAL A 73 9.24 -4.96 -1.10
CA VAL A 73 8.10 -5.33 -1.97
C VAL A 73 8.46 -5.33 -3.46
N PRO A 74 9.31 -4.42 -3.98
CA PRO A 74 9.79 -4.55 -5.36
C PRO A 74 10.40 -5.91 -5.67
N ARG A 75 11.25 -6.43 -4.77
CA ARG A 75 11.86 -7.76 -4.92
C ARG A 75 10.82 -8.86 -4.77
N ASP A 76 9.89 -8.75 -3.83
CA ASP A 76 8.83 -9.75 -3.62
C ASP A 76 7.93 -9.87 -4.86
N LEU A 77 7.58 -8.75 -5.49
CA LEU A 77 6.82 -8.72 -6.75
C LEU A 77 7.59 -9.38 -7.89
N VAL A 78 8.87 -9.01 -8.08
CA VAL A 78 9.69 -9.58 -9.14
C VAL A 78 9.92 -11.08 -8.93
N ASN A 79 10.09 -11.54 -7.69
CA ASN A 79 10.20 -12.96 -7.36
C ASN A 79 8.91 -13.73 -7.68
N ALA A 80 7.75 -13.20 -7.29
CA ALA A 80 6.46 -13.82 -7.60
C ALA A 80 6.23 -13.91 -9.11
N TYR A 81 6.56 -12.84 -9.83
CA TYR A 81 6.55 -12.82 -11.29
C TYR A 81 7.49 -13.88 -11.89
N GLN A 82 8.74 -13.99 -11.42
CA GLN A 82 9.69 -14.99 -11.93
C GLN A 82 9.20 -16.42 -11.70
N GLN A 83 8.65 -16.71 -10.51
CA GLN A 83 8.06 -18.02 -10.20
C GLN A 83 6.92 -18.37 -11.16
N TRP A 84 6.02 -17.42 -11.41
CA TRP A 84 4.94 -17.59 -12.38
C TRP A 84 5.49 -17.79 -13.80
N ALA A 85 6.43 -16.93 -14.24
CA ALA A 85 7.01 -16.98 -15.58
C ALA A 85 7.69 -18.33 -15.87
N HIS A 86 8.41 -18.90 -14.90
CA HIS A 86 9.00 -20.23 -15.01
C HIS A 86 7.98 -21.35 -15.24
N GLY A 87 6.75 -21.19 -14.74
CA GLY A 87 5.64 -22.12 -14.96
C GLY A 87 4.89 -21.92 -16.28
N GLN A 88 5.14 -20.84 -17.02
CA GLN A 88 4.47 -20.53 -18.29
C GLN A 88 5.34 -20.90 -19.51
N GLN A 89 6.37 -20.08 -19.79
CA GLN A 89 7.27 -20.24 -20.94
C GLN A 89 8.62 -19.56 -20.65
N GLN A 90 9.71 -20.13 -21.16
CA GLN A 90 11.07 -19.65 -20.84
C GLN A 90 11.32 -18.20 -21.29
N ASP A 91 10.71 -17.75 -22.39
CA ASP A 91 10.92 -16.41 -22.93
C ASP A 91 10.38 -15.28 -22.03
N LEU A 92 9.48 -15.60 -21.08
CA LEU A 92 8.99 -14.63 -20.09
C LEU A 92 9.98 -14.42 -18.94
N VAL A 93 10.85 -15.40 -18.64
CA VAL A 93 11.82 -15.32 -17.55
C VAL A 93 12.77 -14.15 -17.80
N LEU A 94 13.07 -13.38 -16.76
CA LEU A 94 13.96 -12.23 -16.88
C LEU A 94 15.38 -12.69 -16.62
N SER A 95 16.33 -12.11 -17.35
CA SER A 95 17.73 -12.24 -16.99
C SER A 95 18.01 -11.59 -15.63
N GLN A 96 19.10 -11.99 -14.96
CA GLN A 96 19.49 -11.40 -13.68
C GLN A 96 19.65 -9.87 -13.77
N GLN A 97 20.19 -9.36 -14.88
CA GLN A 97 20.32 -7.93 -15.11
C GLN A 97 18.95 -7.23 -15.19
N GLN A 98 17.99 -7.82 -15.89
CA GLN A 98 16.62 -7.30 -15.93
C GLN A 98 15.96 -7.36 -14.56
N ILE A 99 16.14 -8.43 -13.79
CA ILE A 99 15.64 -8.55 -12.42
C ILE A 99 16.16 -7.39 -11.56
N ASP A 100 17.48 -7.19 -11.52
CA ASP A 100 18.10 -6.16 -10.68
C ASP A 100 17.65 -4.75 -11.10
N GLN A 101 17.59 -4.49 -12.41
CA GLN A 101 17.09 -3.21 -12.93
C GLN A 101 15.61 -2.99 -12.59
N THR A 102 14.77 -4.02 -12.70
CA THR A 102 13.34 -3.93 -12.42
C THR A 102 13.09 -3.64 -10.95
N ILE A 103 13.80 -4.34 -10.06
CA ILE A 103 13.71 -4.10 -8.61
C ILE A 103 14.12 -2.67 -8.28
N ALA A 104 15.23 -2.19 -8.84
CA ALA A 104 15.68 -0.82 -8.66
C ALA A 104 14.64 0.19 -9.16
N ASP A 105 14.06 -0.05 -10.35
CA ASP A 105 13.11 0.85 -10.99
C ASP A 105 11.80 0.97 -10.23
N LEU A 106 11.26 -0.17 -9.78
CA LEU A 106 10.04 -0.25 -8.95
C LEU A 106 10.27 0.34 -7.55
N GLY A 107 11.49 0.23 -7.02
CA GLY A 107 11.87 0.78 -5.72
C GLY A 107 12.09 2.30 -5.71
N ARG A 108 11.98 3.00 -6.84
CA ARG A 108 12.10 4.46 -6.89
C ARG A 108 10.83 5.11 -6.35
N ASN A 109 11.01 5.97 -5.35
CA ASN A 109 9.98 6.92 -4.93
C ASN A 109 9.92 8.12 -5.89
N GLY A 110 8.92 8.99 -5.73
CA GLY A 110 8.70 10.11 -6.65
C GLY A 110 9.89 11.07 -6.76
N ARG A 111 10.66 11.27 -5.67
CA ARG A 111 11.92 12.04 -5.72
C ARG A 111 12.97 11.35 -6.58
N ALA A 112 13.17 10.04 -6.42
CA ALA A 112 14.13 9.28 -7.20
C ALA A 112 13.75 9.24 -8.69
N ILE A 113 12.45 9.11 -9.00
CA ILE A 113 11.92 9.19 -10.37
C ILE A 113 12.26 10.55 -11.00
N ARG A 114 12.03 11.66 -10.29
CA ARG A 114 12.37 13.01 -10.79
C ARG A 114 13.87 13.21 -11.03
N VAL A 115 14.72 12.65 -10.15
CA VAL A 115 16.18 12.69 -10.31
C VAL A 115 16.61 11.91 -11.55
N ASP A 116 15.93 10.80 -11.84
CA ASP A 116 16.14 9.96 -13.03
C ASP A 116 15.34 10.45 -14.25
N ALA A 117 15.09 11.77 -14.33
CA ALA A 117 14.41 12.45 -15.43
C ALA A 117 13.04 11.85 -15.83
N GLY A 118 12.33 11.23 -14.88
CA GLY A 118 11.01 10.62 -15.13
C GLY A 118 11.08 9.32 -15.94
N ARG A 119 12.23 8.65 -16.02
CA ARG A 119 12.36 7.43 -16.81
C ARG A 119 11.38 6.34 -16.35
N PRO A 120 10.49 5.79 -17.22
CA PRO A 120 9.59 4.70 -16.86
C PRO A 120 10.34 3.37 -16.70
N LEU A 121 9.65 2.34 -16.21
CA LEU A 121 10.09 0.95 -16.38
C LEU A 121 10.32 0.66 -17.87
N ASP A 122 11.24 -0.26 -18.15
CA ASP A 122 11.36 -0.85 -19.49
C ASP A 122 9.99 -1.37 -19.97
N ALA A 123 9.62 -1.00 -21.19
CA ALA A 123 8.26 -1.22 -21.69
C ALA A 123 7.93 -2.71 -21.85
N GLU A 124 8.90 -3.52 -22.26
CA GLU A 124 8.72 -4.95 -22.42
C GLU A 124 8.59 -5.63 -21.05
N VAL A 125 9.47 -5.29 -20.11
CA VAL A 125 9.37 -5.76 -18.73
C VAL A 125 8.02 -5.36 -18.10
N LYS A 126 7.59 -4.11 -18.28
CA LYS A 126 6.31 -3.63 -17.75
C LYS A 126 5.14 -4.45 -18.33
N SER A 127 5.13 -4.69 -19.64
CA SER A 127 4.10 -5.49 -20.29
C SER A 127 4.02 -6.91 -19.74
N ARG A 128 5.16 -7.54 -19.44
CA ARG A 128 5.21 -8.87 -18.84
C ARG A 128 4.71 -8.86 -17.38
N LEU A 129 5.08 -7.85 -16.59
CA LEU A 129 4.56 -7.68 -15.23
C LEU A 129 3.04 -7.46 -15.24
N ASP A 130 2.52 -6.61 -16.12
CA ASP A 130 1.07 -6.38 -16.27
C ASP A 130 0.35 -7.68 -16.69
N THR A 131 1.00 -8.54 -17.49
CA THR A 131 0.47 -9.86 -17.85
C THR A 131 0.37 -10.78 -16.64
N PHE A 132 1.41 -10.83 -15.81
CA PHE A 132 1.36 -11.57 -14.55
C PHE A 132 0.28 -11.05 -13.61
N LEU A 133 0.19 -9.72 -13.44
CA LEU A 133 -0.80 -9.12 -12.55
C LEU A 133 -2.25 -9.36 -12.99
N SER A 134 -2.46 -9.64 -14.27
CA SER A 134 -3.77 -10.07 -14.79
C SER A 134 -4.01 -11.58 -14.73
N SER A 135 -3.02 -12.38 -14.31
CA SER A 135 -3.18 -13.81 -14.05
C SER A 135 -3.82 -14.09 -12.69
N ASN A 136 -4.29 -15.32 -12.47
CA ASN A 136 -4.85 -15.73 -11.17
C ASN A 136 -3.79 -15.65 -10.06
N GLU A 137 -2.55 -16.00 -10.35
CA GLU A 137 -1.42 -15.93 -9.43
C GLU A 137 -1.07 -14.48 -9.08
N GLY A 138 -1.05 -13.58 -10.07
CA GLY A 138 -0.83 -12.15 -9.82
C GLY A 138 -1.97 -11.52 -9.02
N ILE A 139 -3.22 -11.83 -9.35
CA ILE A 139 -4.40 -11.39 -8.57
C ILE A 139 -4.31 -11.90 -7.13
N SER A 140 -3.95 -13.17 -6.94
CA SER A 140 -3.78 -13.74 -5.59
C SER A 140 -2.67 -13.05 -4.82
N TRP A 141 -1.54 -12.76 -5.46
CA TRP A 141 -0.42 -12.04 -4.87
C TRP A 141 -0.83 -10.63 -4.42
N VAL A 142 -1.55 -9.88 -5.27
CA VAL A 142 -2.08 -8.56 -4.94
C VAL A 142 -3.03 -8.64 -3.74
N HIS A 143 -3.94 -9.63 -3.73
CA HIS A 143 -4.87 -9.79 -2.62
C HIS A 143 -4.15 -10.10 -1.29
N GLN A 144 -3.14 -10.98 -1.32
CA GLN A 144 -2.32 -11.26 -0.13
C GLN A 144 -1.60 -10.00 0.36
N ARG A 145 -1.16 -9.13 -0.56
CA ARG A 145 -0.55 -7.84 -0.20
C ARG A 145 -1.56 -6.90 0.47
N ASP A 146 -2.77 -6.80 -0.06
CA ASP A 146 -3.85 -6.00 0.53
C ASP A 146 -4.21 -6.50 1.94
N VAL A 147 -4.28 -7.82 2.13
CA VAL A 147 -4.51 -8.43 3.45
C VAL A 147 -3.39 -8.07 4.42
N ALA A 148 -2.12 -8.20 4.00
CA ALA A 148 -0.98 -7.85 4.85
C ALA A 148 -0.96 -6.36 5.24
N GLN A 149 -1.36 -5.45 4.33
CA GLN A 149 -1.51 -4.03 4.65
C GLN A 149 -2.63 -3.79 5.66
N ILE A 150 -3.77 -4.45 5.50
CA ILE A 150 -4.87 -4.36 6.47
C ILE A 150 -4.45 -4.92 7.83
N ASP A 151 -3.73 -6.03 7.87
CA ASP A 151 -3.18 -6.57 9.13
C ASP A 151 -2.28 -5.55 9.83
N LYS A 152 -1.39 -4.89 9.08
CA LYS A 152 -0.53 -3.83 9.61
C LYS A 152 -1.34 -2.64 10.12
N LEU A 153 -2.34 -2.18 9.37
CA LEU A 153 -3.28 -1.12 9.78
C LEU A 153 -4.03 -1.49 11.06
N MET A 154 -4.54 -2.72 11.13
CA MET A 154 -5.27 -3.25 12.28
C MET A 154 -4.40 -3.24 13.54
N ASP A 155 -3.16 -3.74 13.43
CA ASP A 155 -2.20 -3.77 14.54
C ASP A 155 -1.75 -2.37 14.97
N ARG A 156 -1.29 -1.56 14.00
CA ARG A 156 -0.54 -0.34 14.27
C ARG A 156 -1.41 0.89 14.49
N ALA A 157 -2.60 0.94 13.90
CA ALA A 157 -3.46 2.12 13.95
C ALA A 157 -4.78 1.83 14.67
N ILE A 158 -5.44 0.72 14.34
CA ILE A 158 -6.79 0.43 14.84
C ILE A 158 -6.77 -0.14 16.26
N ALA A 159 -5.89 -1.09 16.58
CA ALA A 159 -5.83 -1.64 17.94
C ALA A 159 -5.51 -0.57 19.00
N PRO A 160 -4.65 0.44 18.74
CA PRO A 160 -4.52 1.60 19.62
C PRO A 160 -5.77 2.47 19.70
N LEU A 161 -6.46 2.73 18.57
CA LEU A 161 -7.71 3.48 18.53
C LEU A 161 -8.82 2.79 19.34
N GLN A 162 -9.01 1.48 19.17
CA GLN A 162 -9.97 0.67 19.90
C GLN A 162 -9.75 0.69 21.43
N ARG A 163 -8.51 0.95 21.87
CA ARG A 163 -8.15 1.12 23.29
C ARG A 163 -8.41 2.53 23.83
N SER A 164 -8.76 3.50 22.98
CA SER A 164 -9.06 4.86 23.41
C SER A 164 -10.48 4.98 23.97
N GLU A 165 -10.67 5.86 24.95
CA GLU A 165 -12.00 6.17 25.50
C GLU A 165 -12.92 6.77 24.44
N LEU A 166 -12.36 7.57 23.52
CA LEU A 166 -13.10 8.14 22.39
C LEU A 166 -13.80 7.04 21.58
N TYR A 167 -13.09 5.96 21.27
CA TYR A 167 -13.65 4.86 20.48
C TYR A 167 -14.59 3.98 21.31
N GLN A 168 -14.24 3.69 22.57
CA GLN A 168 -15.04 2.83 23.44
C GLN A 168 -16.41 3.43 23.79
N ASN A 169 -16.50 4.76 23.84
CA ASN A 169 -17.74 5.48 24.12
C ASN A 169 -18.47 5.96 22.85
N ALA A 170 -17.95 5.65 21.66
CA ALA A 170 -18.55 6.04 20.39
C ALA A 170 -19.71 5.11 19.99
N SER A 171 -20.68 5.68 19.25
CA SER A 171 -21.70 4.89 18.54
C SER A 171 -21.06 3.97 17.48
N LEU A 172 -21.76 2.94 17.00
CA LEU A 172 -21.22 2.08 15.93
C LEU A 172 -20.89 2.88 14.67
N ASP A 173 -21.73 3.84 14.28
CA ASP A 173 -21.47 4.72 13.14
C ASP A 173 -20.22 5.57 13.34
N ASP A 174 -20.01 6.10 14.54
CA ASP A 174 -18.81 6.88 14.84
C ASP A 174 -17.56 6.00 14.98
N GLN A 175 -17.70 4.75 15.42
CA GLN A 175 -16.62 3.76 15.37
C GLN A 175 -16.18 3.48 13.93
N VAL A 176 -17.12 3.33 12.98
CA VAL A 176 -16.81 3.21 11.55
C VAL A 176 -16.08 4.45 11.05
N LYS A 177 -16.60 5.66 11.32
CA LYS A 177 -15.96 6.92 10.88
C LYS A 177 -14.54 7.07 11.43
N LEU A 178 -14.35 6.83 12.72
CA LEU A 178 -13.05 6.92 13.39
C LEU A 178 -12.06 5.92 12.80
N ALA A 179 -12.48 4.66 12.62
CA ALA A 179 -11.64 3.62 12.01
C ALA A 179 -11.23 3.98 10.59
N THR A 180 -12.16 4.47 9.75
CA THR A 180 -11.87 4.89 8.38
C THR A 180 -10.93 6.09 8.33
N MET A 181 -11.15 7.12 9.16
CA MET A 181 -10.27 8.30 9.20
C MET A 181 -8.85 7.94 9.63
N VAL A 182 -8.72 7.16 10.71
CA VAL A 182 -7.41 6.72 11.22
C VAL A 182 -6.73 5.79 10.21
N GLY A 183 -7.48 4.85 9.64
CA GLY A 183 -6.98 3.92 8.63
C GLY A 183 -6.46 4.64 7.39
N LYS A 184 -7.23 5.58 6.84
CA LYS A 184 -6.82 6.38 5.68
C LYS A 184 -5.60 7.23 5.96
N ALA A 185 -5.59 7.93 7.10
CA ALA A 185 -4.46 8.76 7.47
C ALA A 185 -3.17 7.92 7.62
N TYR A 186 -3.27 6.72 8.22
CA TYR A 186 -2.15 5.80 8.33
C TYR A 186 -1.67 5.29 6.97
N ASN A 187 -2.60 4.89 6.09
CA ASN A 187 -2.28 4.42 4.75
C ASN A 187 -1.54 5.48 3.91
N GLN A 188 -1.92 6.75 4.05
CA GLN A 188 -1.29 7.85 3.30
C GLN A 188 0.08 8.28 3.87
N ASN A 189 0.31 8.11 5.17
CA ASN A 189 1.59 8.46 5.79
C ASN A 189 1.78 7.78 7.16
N GLU A 190 2.37 6.59 7.17
CA GLU A 190 2.60 5.81 8.40
C GLU A 190 3.41 6.60 9.46
N THR A 191 4.45 7.30 9.02
CA THR A 191 5.39 8.03 9.91
C THR A 191 4.74 9.22 10.60
N ARG A 192 3.90 10.00 9.91
CA ARG A 192 3.24 11.18 10.47
C ARG A 192 2.03 10.84 11.35
N THR A 193 1.47 9.64 11.21
CA THR A 193 0.21 9.25 11.88
C THR A 193 0.40 8.22 12.98
N THR A 194 1.57 7.60 13.09
CA THR A 194 1.98 6.81 14.27
C THR A 194 1.68 7.51 15.61
N PRO A 195 1.83 8.84 15.79
CA PRO A 195 1.45 9.51 17.05
C PRO A 195 -0.05 9.81 17.20
N MET A 196 -0.90 9.71 16.16
CA MET A 196 -2.32 10.07 16.24
C MET A 196 -3.11 9.23 17.25
N PRO A 197 -2.99 7.88 17.29
CA PRO A 197 -3.70 7.10 18.29
C PRO A 197 -3.24 7.39 19.72
N ALA A 198 -1.98 7.81 19.92
CA ALA A 198 -1.47 8.24 21.22
C ALA A 198 -2.00 9.64 21.61
N ALA A 199 -2.11 10.57 20.66
CA ALA A 199 -2.69 11.89 20.90
C ALA A 199 -4.20 11.81 21.24
N LEU A 200 -4.93 10.88 20.62
CA LEU A 200 -6.35 10.59 20.95
C LEU A 200 -6.55 9.99 22.34
N ARG A 201 -5.48 9.49 23.01
CA ARG A 201 -5.53 9.10 24.43
C ARG A 201 -5.37 10.29 25.38
N GLN A 202 -4.69 11.37 24.97
CA GLN A 202 -4.40 12.51 25.86
C GLN A 202 -5.52 13.55 25.91
N THR A 203 -6.32 13.67 24.85
CA THR A 203 -7.43 14.64 24.78
C THR A 203 -8.57 14.35 25.75
N SER A 204 -8.69 13.14 26.30
CA SER A 204 -9.67 12.83 27.34
C SER A 204 -9.20 13.18 28.75
N THR A 205 -7.89 13.26 29.01
CA THR A 205 -7.36 13.59 30.35
C THR A 205 -7.58 15.06 30.73
N ILE A 206 -7.66 15.97 29.75
CA ILE A 206 -7.88 17.40 30.00
C ILE A 206 -9.33 17.70 30.38
N ARG A 207 -10.31 16.88 29.95
CA ARG A 207 -11.72 17.06 30.31
C ARG A 207 -12.11 16.52 31.69
N SER A 208 -11.24 15.78 32.38
CA SER A 208 -11.45 15.35 33.77
C SER A 208 -10.81 16.27 34.81
N ARG A 209 -10.28 17.44 34.41
CA ARG A 209 -9.71 18.45 35.32
C ARG A 209 -10.37 19.84 35.20
N MET A 210 -11.64 19.90 34.81
CA MET A 210 -12.51 21.07 34.95
C MET A 210 -13.78 20.70 35.70
#